data_AF-A0A2J8Q2M0-F1
#
_entry.id   AF-A0A2J8Q2M0-F1
#
_cell.length_a   1.000
_cell.length_b   1.000
_cell.length_c   1.000
_cell.angle_alpha   90.00
_cell.angle_beta   90.00
_cell.angle_gamma   90.00
#
_symmetry.space_group_name_H-M   'P 1'
#
loop_
_entity.id
_entity.type
_entity.pdbx_description
1 polymer ?
#
loop_
_entity_poly.entity_id
_entity_poly.type
_entity_poly.pdbx_seq_one_letter_code
_entity_poly.pdbx_strand_id
1 'polypeptide(L)'
;MMLKGITRLISRIHKLDPGRFLHMGTQARQSIAAHLDNQVPVESPRAISRTNENDPAKHGDQHEGQHYNISPQDLKTVFPHGLPPRFVMQVKTFSEACLMVRKPALELLHYLKNTSFAYPAIRYLLYGEKGTGKTLSLCHVIHFCAKQDWLILHIPDAHLWVKNCRDLLQSSYNKQRFDQPLEASTWLKNFKTTNERFLNQIKVQEKYVWNKRESTEKGSPLGEVVEQGITRVRNATDAVGIVLKELKRQSSLGMFHLLVAVDGINALWGRTTLKREDKSPIAPEELALVHNLRKMMKN
;
A
#
# COMPACT_ATOMS: atom_id res chain seq x y z
N MET A 1 -36.18 6.21 -60.71
CA MET A 1 -36.28 7.37 -59.81
C MET A 1 -35.72 6.99 -58.44
N MET A 2 -34.66 7.71 -58.05
CA MET A 2 -34.19 7.99 -56.68
C MET A 2 -33.72 6.86 -55.75
N LEU A 3 -32.41 6.61 -55.86
CA LEU A 3 -31.50 6.19 -54.79
C LEU A 3 -31.61 7.13 -53.58
N LYS A 4 -31.75 6.58 -52.35
CA LYS A 4 -31.54 7.31 -51.10
C LYS A 4 -30.20 6.89 -50.48
N GLY A 5 -29.32 7.88 -50.40
CA GLY A 5 -27.91 7.74 -50.05
C GLY A 5 -27.63 7.47 -48.59
N ILE A 6 -26.55 6.71 -48.38
CA ILE A 6 -25.86 6.48 -47.12
C ILE A 6 -25.11 7.76 -46.75
N THR A 7 -25.52 8.43 -45.68
CA THR A 7 -24.81 9.58 -45.12
C THR A 7 -23.90 9.12 -43.99
N ARG A 8 -22.58 9.15 -44.24
CA ARG A 8 -21.53 9.00 -43.23
C ARG A 8 -21.61 10.12 -42.19
N LEU A 9 -21.82 9.77 -40.92
CA LEU A 9 -21.65 10.68 -39.79
C LEU A 9 -20.15 10.79 -39.46
N ILE A 10 -19.55 11.89 -39.89
CA ILE A 10 -18.18 12.32 -39.58
C ILE A 10 -18.19 12.91 -38.16
N SER A 11 -17.26 12.44 -37.32
CA SER A 11 -17.02 12.96 -35.98
C SER A 11 -16.53 14.42 -36.04
N ARG A 12 -17.15 15.28 -35.22
CA ARG A 12 -16.71 16.66 -35.01
C ARG A 12 -15.36 16.66 -34.29
N ILE A 13 -14.30 16.92 -35.05
CA ILE A 13 -12.98 17.29 -34.53
C ILE A 13 -13.08 18.72 -34.01
N HIS A 14 -12.85 18.92 -32.71
CA HIS A 14 -12.60 20.24 -32.15
C HIS A 14 -11.29 20.78 -32.74
N LYS A 15 -11.38 21.82 -33.56
CA LYS A 15 -10.24 22.62 -34.02
C LYS A 15 -9.63 23.34 -32.81
N LEU A 16 -8.36 23.06 -32.52
CA LEU A 16 -7.51 23.89 -31.67
C LEU A 16 -6.91 25.00 -32.54
N ASP A 17 -7.09 26.25 -32.13
CA ASP A 17 -6.45 27.42 -32.72
C ASP A 17 -4.92 27.34 -32.55
N PRO A 18 -4.13 27.48 -33.63
CA PRO A 18 -2.69 27.69 -33.54
C PRO A 18 -2.41 29.19 -33.62
N GLY A 19 -2.17 29.84 -32.48
CA GLY A 19 -1.87 31.27 -32.48
C GLY A 19 -1.27 31.77 -31.18
N ARG A 20 0.06 31.69 -31.06
CA ARG A 20 0.95 32.86 -30.82
C ARG A 20 2.42 32.44 -30.70
N PHE A 21 3.11 32.62 -31.83
CA PHE A 21 4.46 33.15 -32.03
C PHE A 21 5.59 32.80 -31.03
N LEU A 22 6.48 31.92 -31.53
CA LEU A 22 7.89 31.87 -31.18
C LEU A 22 8.55 33.19 -31.60
N HIS A 23 9.14 33.92 -30.65
CA HIS A 23 10.00 35.06 -30.96
C HIS A 23 11.35 34.51 -31.43
N MET A 24 11.57 34.53 -32.75
CA MET A 24 12.90 34.37 -33.32
C MET A 24 13.81 35.51 -32.85
N GLY A 25 15.07 35.16 -32.63
CA GLY A 25 16.13 36.08 -32.25
C GLY A 25 16.31 37.19 -33.27
N THR A 26 16.53 38.39 -32.77
CA THR A 26 16.96 39.54 -33.57
C THR A 26 18.37 39.90 -33.13
N GLN A 27 19.26 40.01 -34.11
CA GLN A 27 20.66 40.35 -33.98
C GLN A 27 20.90 41.64 -33.17
N ALA A 28 22.06 41.63 -32.51
CA ALA A 28 22.66 42.70 -31.75
C ALA A 28 22.62 44.07 -32.46
N ARG A 29 22.31 45.10 -31.66
CA ARG A 29 22.78 46.48 -31.88
C ARG A 29 23.35 46.99 -30.57
N GLN A 30 24.63 47.36 -30.61
CA GLN A 30 25.34 48.06 -29.54
C GLN A 30 24.81 49.49 -29.41
N SER A 31 24.57 49.96 -28.19
CA SER A 31 24.85 51.36 -27.77
C SER A 31 24.68 51.56 -26.25
N ILE A 32 25.83 51.71 -25.58
CA ILE A 32 26.22 52.79 -24.65
C ILE A 32 25.27 53.21 -23.49
N ALA A 33 25.74 52.84 -22.29
CA ALA A 33 25.82 53.58 -21.01
C ALA A 33 24.60 53.81 -20.08
N ALA A 34 24.86 53.37 -18.82
CA ALA A 34 24.52 53.99 -17.53
C ALA A 34 23.07 53.93 -17.02
N HIS A 35 22.80 53.01 -16.08
CA HIS A 35 22.86 53.30 -14.64
C HIS A 35 22.69 52.00 -13.84
N LEU A 36 23.61 51.75 -12.90
CA LEU A 36 23.47 50.71 -11.89
C LEU A 36 22.38 51.13 -10.90
N ASP A 37 21.27 50.41 -10.89
CA ASP A 37 20.46 50.25 -9.69
C ASP A 37 20.51 48.77 -9.29
N ASN A 38 21.29 48.51 -8.24
CA ASN A 38 21.42 47.20 -7.62
C ASN A 38 20.12 46.87 -6.87
N GLN A 39 19.09 46.48 -7.60
CA GLN A 39 18.04 45.62 -7.05
C GLN A 39 18.32 44.22 -7.53
N VAL A 40 18.98 43.44 -6.66
CA VAL A 40 19.06 41.98 -6.80
C VAL A 40 17.63 41.49 -6.97
N PRO A 41 17.24 40.92 -8.13
CA PRO A 41 15.98 40.23 -8.21
C PRO A 41 16.09 39.10 -7.19
N VAL A 42 15.18 39.04 -6.22
CA VAL A 42 15.02 37.87 -5.36
C VAL A 42 14.83 36.70 -6.32
N GLU A 43 15.91 35.94 -6.56
CA GLU A 43 15.86 34.74 -7.37
C GLU A 43 14.75 33.90 -6.77
N SER A 44 13.66 33.70 -7.53
CA SER A 44 12.68 32.67 -7.21
C SER A 44 13.49 31.42 -6.86
N PRO A 45 13.31 30.83 -5.65
CA PRO A 45 14.17 29.73 -5.23
C PRO A 45 14.13 28.68 -6.34
N ARG A 46 15.31 28.33 -6.88
CA ARG A 46 15.44 27.25 -7.87
C ARG A 46 14.60 26.09 -7.35
N ALA A 47 13.71 25.53 -8.17
CA ALA A 47 12.82 24.47 -7.74
C ALA A 47 13.65 23.23 -7.34
N ILE A 48 13.99 23.13 -6.06
CA ILE A 48 14.73 22.01 -5.49
C ILE A 48 13.73 20.87 -5.36
N SER A 49 13.87 19.87 -6.24
CA SER A 49 12.96 18.73 -6.27
C SER A 49 13.31 17.66 -5.24
N ARG A 50 14.53 17.64 -4.69
CA ARG A 50 15.01 16.62 -3.75
C ARG A 50 15.31 17.22 -2.38
N THR A 51 15.07 16.43 -1.34
CA THR A 51 15.55 16.74 0.02
C THR A 51 16.77 15.89 0.36
N ASN A 52 17.66 16.44 1.18
CA ASN A 52 18.77 15.67 1.78
C ASN A 52 18.31 14.85 2.99
N GLU A 53 17.14 15.18 3.55
CA GLU A 53 16.54 14.45 4.68
C GLU A 53 15.83 13.20 4.15
N ASN A 54 16.42 12.03 4.42
CA ASN A 54 15.87 10.74 4.02
C ASN A 54 15.13 10.03 5.16
N ASP A 55 15.18 10.58 6.37
CA ASP A 55 14.48 10.03 7.54
C ASP A 55 13.01 10.50 7.54
N PRO A 56 12.04 9.60 7.31
CA PRO A 56 10.63 9.97 7.33
C PRO A 56 10.16 10.51 8.68
N ALA A 57 10.87 10.25 9.78
CA ALA A 57 10.54 10.80 11.09
C ALA A 57 10.89 12.28 11.24
N LYS A 58 11.80 12.82 10.43
CA LYS A 58 12.26 14.21 10.49
C LYS A 58 11.61 15.12 9.45
N HIS A 59 10.74 14.57 8.60
CA HIS A 59 9.98 15.37 7.66
C HIS A 59 9.02 16.33 8.39
N GLY A 60 8.84 17.50 7.78
CA GLY A 60 8.02 18.60 8.27
C GLY A 60 7.55 19.44 7.07
N ASP A 61 6.81 20.52 7.35
CA ASP A 61 6.16 21.32 6.31
C ASP A 61 7.16 21.99 5.35
N GLN A 62 8.38 22.28 5.82
CA GLN A 62 9.47 22.81 4.98
C GLN A 62 9.93 21.84 3.88
N HIS A 63 9.66 20.55 4.04
CA HIS A 63 10.03 19.50 3.08
C HIS A 63 8.89 19.19 2.09
N GLU A 64 7.75 19.88 2.18
CA GLU A 64 6.62 19.64 1.30
C GLU A 64 7.01 19.81 -0.18
N GLY A 65 6.60 18.85 -1.01
CA GLY A 65 6.88 18.86 -2.45
C GLY A 65 8.29 18.39 -2.82
N GLN A 66 9.16 18.17 -1.83
CA GLN A 66 10.48 17.61 -2.04
C GLN A 66 10.43 16.08 -2.04
N HIS A 67 11.37 15.46 -2.76
CA HIS A 67 11.50 14.01 -2.89
C HIS A 67 12.64 13.52 -2.02
N TYR A 68 12.35 12.60 -1.10
CA TYR A 68 13.36 11.92 -0.30
C TYR A 68 13.69 10.56 -0.93
N ASN A 69 14.92 10.08 -0.72
CA ASN A 69 15.37 8.81 -1.29
C ASN A 69 15.16 7.66 -0.30
N ILE A 70 14.55 6.57 -0.77
CA ILE A 70 14.41 5.32 -0.03
C ILE A 70 15.58 4.42 -0.41
N SER A 71 16.30 3.91 0.59
CA SER A 71 17.43 3.03 0.32
C SER A 71 16.97 1.73 -0.37
N PRO A 72 17.79 1.11 -1.24
CA PRO A 72 17.43 -0.16 -1.87
C PRO A 72 17.16 -1.29 -0.87
N GLN A 73 17.80 -1.23 0.31
CA GLN A 73 17.58 -2.18 1.39
C GLN A 73 16.20 -1.98 2.01
N ASP A 74 15.84 -0.74 2.34
CA ASP A 74 14.51 -0.42 2.87
C ASP A 74 13.42 -0.76 1.86
N LEU A 75 13.66 -0.56 0.57
CA LEU A 75 12.70 -0.93 -0.47
C LEU A 75 12.40 -2.44 -0.47
N LYS A 76 13.43 -3.28 -0.34
CA LYS A 76 13.28 -4.75 -0.32
C LYS A 76 12.65 -5.25 0.97
N THR A 77 13.03 -4.68 2.11
CA THR A 77 12.55 -5.12 3.43
C THR A 77 11.17 -4.56 3.75
N VAL A 78 10.95 -3.26 3.58
CA VAL A 78 9.69 -2.59 3.94
C VAL A 78 8.61 -2.81 2.88
N PHE A 79 9.00 -2.86 1.60
CA PHE A 79 8.07 -2.98 0.48
C PHE A 79 8.37 -4.17 -0.44
N PRO A 80 8.36 -5.42 0.06
CA PRO A 80 8.39 -6.59 -0.82
C PRO A 80 7.14 -6.62 -1.72
N HIS A 81 6.04 -6.01 -1.26
CA HIS A 81 4.79 -5.80 -1.98
C HIS A 81 4.18 -4.43 -1.67
N GLY A 82 3.22 -4.02 -2.52
CA GLY A 82 2.33 -2.88 -2.28
C GLY A 82 2.75 -1.53 -2.85
N LEU A 83 3.94 -1.44 -3.45
CA LEU A 83 4.23 -0.32 -4.33
C LEU A 83 3.33 -0.37 -5.58
N PRO A 84 2.76 0.77 -6.02
CA PRO A 84 2.00 0.81 -7.26
C PRO A 84 2.85 0.35 -8.45
N PRO A 85 2.30 -0.46 -9.39
CA PRO A 85 3.07 -1.00 -10.50
C PRO A 85 3.82 0.06 -11.33
N ARG A 86 3.20 1.22 -11.55
CA ARG A 86 3.83 2.36 -12.25
C ARG A 86 5.02 2.93 -11.49
N PHE A 87 4.94 2.96 -10.16
CA PHE A 87 6.04 3.42 -9.32
C PHE A 87 7.18 2.40 -9.34
N VAL A 88 6.89 1.10 -9.30
CA VAL A 88 7.92 0.05 -9.46
C VAL A 88 8.66 0.18 -10.80
N MET A 89 7.94 0.47 -11.88
CA MET A 89 8.57 0.74 -13.19
C MET A 89 9.48 1.98 -13.13
N GLN A 90 9.02 3.07 -12.52
CA GLN A 90 9.82 4.28 -12.33
C GLN A 90 11.11 4.01 -11.54
N VAL A 91 11.01 3.28 -10.42
CA VAL A 91 12.19 2.90 -9.61
C VAL A 91 13.16 2.06 -10.42
N LYS A 92 12.66 1.12 -11.22
CA LYS A 92 13.50 0.30 -12.11
C LYS A 92 14.19 1.14 -13.19
N THR A 93 13.50 2.12 -13.77
CA THR A 93 14.05 2.99 -14.81
C THR A 93 15.08 3.97 -14.27
N PHE A 94 14.82 4.58 -13.11
CA PHE A 94 15.72 5.58 -12.52
C PHE A 94 16.81 4.97 -11.64
N SER A 95 16.73 3.68 -11.33
CA SER A 95 17.62 2.98 -10.38
C SER A 95 17.65 3.60 -8.99
N GLU A 96 16.62 4.37 -8.63
CA GLU A 96 16.47 5.05 -7.34
C GLU A 96 14.98 5.12 -6.96
N ALA A 97 14.69 5.12 -5.66
CA ALA A 97 13.33 5.16 -5.14
C ALA A 97 13.07 6.50 -4.44
N CYS A 98 12.72 7.51 -5.23
CA CYS A 98 12.40 8.85 -4.72
C CYS A 98 10.89 9.02 -4.50
N LEU A 99 10.49 9.34 -3.26
CA LEU A 99 9.09 9.55 -2.89
C LEU A 99 8.87 11.00 -2.45
N MET A 100 7.81 11.64 -2.95
CA MET A 100 7.48 13.03 -2.63
C MET A 100 6.81 13.15 -1.26
N VAL A 101 7.25 14.09 -0.44
CA VAL A 101 6.62 14.46 0.83
C VAL A 101 5.39 15.33 0.56
N ARG A 102 4.24 14.97 1.14
CA ARG A 102 2.95 15.62 0.89
C ARG A 102 2.25 15.99 2.19
N LYS A 103 1.48 17.09 2.19
CA LYS A 103 0.69 17.54 3.37
C LYS A 103 -0.13 16.44 4.03
N PRO A 104 -0.93 15.62 3.31
CA PRO A 104 -1.75 14.59 3.97
C PRO A 104 -0.92 13.51 4.67
N ALA A 105 0.28 13.21 4.14
CA ALA A 105 1.19 12.28 4.78
C ALA A 105 1.81 12.92 6.03
N LEU A 106 2.27 14.17 5.95
CA LEU A 106 2.81 14.91 7.10
C LEU A 106 1.80 15.02 8.25
N GLU A 107 0.55 15.35 7.93
CA GLU A 107 -0.56 15.40 8.91
C GLU A 107 -0.77 14.04 9.59
N LEU A 108 -0.84 12.95 8.81
CA LEU A 108 -1.00 11.61 9.36
C LEU A 108 0.21 11.17 10.19
N LEU A 109 1.43 11.52 9.77
CA LEU A 109 2.65 11.28 10.55
C LEU A 109 2.63 12.06 11.88
N HIS A 110 2.13 13.29 11.88
CA HIS A 110 1.96 14.07 13.10
C HIS A 110 0.98 13.41 14.07
N TYR A 111 -0.16 12.90 13.58
CA TYR A 111 -1.09 12.14 14.43
C TYR A 111 -0.49 10.86 14.99
N LEU A 112 0.30 10.14 14.20
CA LEU A 112 0.97 8.92 14.66
C LEU A 112 2.06 9.21 15.69
N LYS A 113 2.81 10.32 15.56
CA LYS A 113 3.79 10.74 16.56
C LYS A 113 3.16 11.06 17.92
N ASN A 114 1.95 11.60 17.91
CA ASN A 114 1.22 12.00 19.12
C ASN A 114 0.24 10.93 19.61
N THR A 115 0.30 9.71 19.06
CA THR A 115 -0.62 8.64 19.45
C THR A 115 -0.26 8.07 20.82
N SER A 116 -1.26 7.83 21.65
CA SER A 116 -1.08 7.11 22.92
C SER A 116 -1.61 5.69 22.78
N PHE A 117 -0.72 4.72 23.00
CA PHE A 117 -1.03 3.29 22.91
C PHE A 117 -1.88 2.76 24.06
N ALA A 118 -2.21 3.59 25.05
CA ALA A 118 -3.17 3.25 26.11
C ALA A 118 -4.63 3.30 25.61
N TYR A 119 -4.90 4.09 24.57
CA TYR A 119 -6.22 4.21 23.97
C TYR A 119 -6.49 3.09 22.95
N PRO A 120 -7.77 2.80 22.64
CA PRO A 120 -8.10 1.87 21.57
C PRO A 120 -7.53 2.32 20.22
N ALA A 121 -7.32 1.36 19.32
CA ALA A 121 -6.73 1.62 18.01
C ALA A 121 -7.50 2.71 17.23
N ILE A 122 -6.77 3.75 16.81
CA ILE A 122 -7.30 4.85 16.01
C ILE A 122 -7.35 4.41 14.55
N ARG A 123 -8.44 4.74 13.85
CA ARG A 123 -8.67 4.36 12.45
C ARG A 123 -8.56 5.60 11.56
N TYR A 124 -7.63 5.57 10.63
CA TYR A 124 -7.44 6.62 9.63
C TYR A 124 -7.91 6.12 8.26
N LEU A 125 -8.54 6.99 7.47
CA LEU A 125 -9.02 6.68 6.14
C LEU A 125 -8.51 7.72 5.14
N LEU A 126 -7.62 7.32 4.24
CA LEU A 126 -7.17 8.15 3.13
C LEU A 126 -8.16 8.04 1.98
N TYR A 127 -8.88 9.11 1.69
CA TYR A 127 -9.86 9.20 0.58
C TYR A 127 -9.49 10.32 -0.40
N GLY A 128 -10.07 10.28 -1.59
CA GLY A 128 -9.80 11.25 -2.66
C GLY A 128 -9.97 10.64 -4.05
N GLU A 129 -9.90 11.48 -5.08
CA GLU A 129 -10.13 11.09 -6.47
C GLU A 129 -9.15 10.03 -6.98
N LYS A 130 -9.48 9.37 -8.10
CA LYS A 130 -8.61 8.37 -8.72
C LYS A 130 -7.31 9.02 -9.20
N GLY A 131 -6.16 8.44 -8.83
CA GLY A 131 -4.84 8.96 -9.25
C GLY A 131 -4.24 10.04 -8.36
N THR A 132 -4.84 10.37 -7.21
CA THR A 132 -4.37 11.41 -6.28
C THR A 132 -3.21 11.01 -5.36
N GLY A 133 -2.62 9.81 -5.52
CA GLY A 133 -1.44 9.39 -4.75
C GLY A 133 -1.72 8.88 -3.32
N LYS A 134 -2.93 8.39 -3.03
CA LYS A 134 -3.31 7.82 -1.71
C LYS A 134 -2.39 6.68 -1.29
N THR A 135 -2.20 5.68 -2.15
CA THR A 135 -1.33 4.52 -1.90
C THR A 135 0.11 4.93 -1.62
N LEU A 136 0.65 5.92 -2.34
CA LEU A 136 2.00 6.43 -2.09
C LEU A 136 2.10 7.16 -0.76
N SER A 137 1.05 7.87 -0.35
CA SER A 137 0.99 8.52 0.98
C SER A 137 0.91 7.47 2.10
N LEU A 138 0.17 6.37 1.88
CA LEU A 138 0.17 5.21 2.78
C LEU A 138 1.55 4.54 2.86
N CYS A 139 2.24 4.38 1.72
CA CYS A 139 3.60 3.85 1.69
C CYS A 139 4.57 4.75 2.47
N HIS A 140 4.45 6.08 2.38
CA HIS A 140 5.27 7.00 3.18
C HIS A 140 5.08 6.74 4.68
N VAL A 141 3.85 6.55 5.13
CA VAL A 141 3.53 6.21 6.53
C VAL A 141 4.07 4.83 6.93
N ILE A 142 3.96 3.83 6.06
CA ILE A 142 4.53 2.49 6.31
C ILE A 142 6.05 2.59 6.47
N HIS A 143 6.73 3.36 5.62
CA HIS A 143 8.18 3.57 5.72
C HIS A 143 8.57 4.23 7.04
N PHE A 144 7.80 5.23 7.49
CA PHE A 144 7.97 5.85 8.80
C PHE A 144 7.84 4.84 9.94
N CYS A 145 6.75 4.08 10.00
CA CYS A 145 6.53 3.13 11.08
C CYS A 145 7.57 1.99 11.07
N ALA A 146 8.01 1.56 9.88
CA ALA A 146 9.07 0.56 9.76
C ALA A 146 10.42 1.05 10.32
N LYS A 147 10.74 2.34 10.15
CA LYS A 147 11.94 2.95 10.76
C LYS A 147 11.86 3.10 12.27
N GLN A 148 10.65 3.13 12.83
CA GLN A 148 10.41 3.16 14.28
C GLN A 148 10.28 1.77 14.91
N ASP A 149 10.64 0.71 14.19
CA ASP A 149 10.52 -0.69 14.64
C ASP A 149 9.07 -1.08 15.02
N TRP A 150 8.08 -0.65 14.23
CA TRP A 150 6.71 -1.15 14.37
C TRP A 150 6.53 -2.44 13.56
N LEU A 151 5.61 -3.29 14.01
CA LEU A 151 5.17 -4.46 13.25
C LEU A 151 4.19 -4.05 12.16
N ILE A 152 4.57 -4.28 10.91
CA ILE A 152 3.84 -3.80 9.72
C ILE A 152 2.96 -4.91 9.16
N LEU A 153 1.64 -4.74 9.27
CA LEU A 153 0.65 -5.58 8.63
C LEU A 153 0.10 -4.87 7.39
N HIS A 154 0.75 -5.09 6.23
CA HIS A 154 0.39 -4.43 4.98
C HIS A 154 -0.40 -5.35 4.03
N ILE A 155 -1.59 -4.91 3.64
CA ILE A 155 -2.42 -5.49 2.57
C ILE A 155 -2.41 -4.53 1.37
N PRO A 156 -1.73 -4.89 0.26
CA PRO A 156 -1.43 -3.96 -0.83
C PRO A 156 -2.63 -3.63 -1.73
N ASP A 157 -3.59 -4.55 -1.87
CA ASP A 157 -4.85 -4.33 -2.57
C ASP A 157 -5.86 -5.39 -2.11
N ALA A 158 -6.78 -5.00 -1.23
CA ALA A 158 -7.83 -5.89 -0.76
C ALA A 158 -8.81 -6.30 -1.88
N HIS A 159 -8.85 -5.57 -3.02
CA HIS A 159 -9.70 -5.97 -4.13
C HIS A 159 -9.25 -7.28 -4.77
N LEU A 160 -7.95 -7.63 -4.69
CA LEU A 160 -7.44 -8.90 -5.21
C LEU A 160 -7.99 -10.11 -4.47
N TRP A 161 -8.42 -9.94 -3.22
CA TRP A 161 -8.99 -11.03 -2.43
C TRP A 161 -10.47 -11.28 -2.73
N VAL A 162 -11.17 -10.34 -3.37
CA VAL A 162 -12.62 -10.46 -3.65
C VAL A 162 -12.94 -10.64 -5.14
N LYS A 163 -11.91 -10.73 -6.00
CA LYS A 163 -12.05 -10.92 -7.45
C LYS A 163 -10.93 -11.80 -8.01
N ASN A 164 -11.18 -12.41 -9.16
CA ASN A 164 -10.16 -13.14 -9.94
C ASN A 164 -9.38 -14.22 -9.18
N CYS A 165 -10.01 -14.87 -8.19
CA CYS A 165 -9.40 -16.01 -7.52
C CYS A 165 -9.53 -17.25 -8.41
N ARG A 166 -8.41 -17.94 -8.66
CA ARG A 166 -8.38 -19.14 -9.51
C ARG A 166 -8.83 -20.38 -8.74
N ASP A 167 -8.30 -20.54 -7.53
CA ASP A 167 -8.49 -21.73 -6.70
C ASP A 167 -9.25 -21.33 -5.44
N LEU A 168 -10.56 -21.57 -5.44
CA LEU A 168 -11.41 -21.35 -4.28
C LEU A 168 -11.75 -22.70 -3.65
N LEU A 169 -11.24 -22.95 -2.44
CA LEU A 169 -11.45 -24.21 -1.74
C LEU A 169 -12.49 -24.04 -0.63
N GLN A 170 -13.30 -25.05 -0.38
CA GLN A 170 -14.11 -25.07 0.84
C GLN A 170 -13.20 -25.26 2.05
N SER A 171 -13.35 -24.42 3.07
CA SER A 171 -12.47 -24.44 4.23
C SER A 171 -12.67 -25.69 5.07
N SER A 172 -11.56 -26.28 5.50
CA SER A 172 -11.57 -27.46 6.37
C SER A 172 -11.96 -27.12 7.82
N TYR A 173 -11.63 -25.91 8.27
CA TYR A 173 -11.95 -25.42 9.61
C TYR A 173 -13.40 -24.95 9.72
N ASN A 174 -13.91 -24.26 8.69
CA ASN A 174 -15.30 -23.80 8.66
C ASN A 174 -15.96 -24.11 7.31
N LYS A 175 -16.87 -25.09 7.30
CA LYS A 175 -17.55 -25.54 6.08
C LYS A 175 -18.38 -24.46 5.37
N GLN A 176 -18.77 -23.39 6.06
CA GLN A 176 -19.51 -22.27 5.46
C GLN A 176 -18.59 -21.23 4.80
N ARG A 177 -17.27 -21.38 4.93
CA ARG A 177 -16.29 -20.45 4.40
C ARG A 177 -15.46 -21.05 3.28
N PHE A 178 -14.88 -20.16 2.49
CA PHE A 178 -13.96 -20.49 1.42
C PHE A 178 -12.56 -19.95 1.70
N ASP A 179 -11.58 -20.78 1.37
CA ASP A 179 -10.16 -20.53 1.50
C ASP A 179 -9.54 -20.15 0.15
N GLN A 180 -8.57 -19.24 0.22
CA GLN A 180 -7.87 -18.64 -0.93
C GLN A 180 -6.36 -18.86 -0.76
N PRO A 181 -5.88 -20.09 -1.01
CA PRO A 181 -4.55 -20.52 -0.61
C PRO A 181 -3.42 -19.79 -1.36
N LEU A 182 -3.64 -19.44 -2.63
CA LEU A 182 -2.63 -18.75 -3.45
C LEU A 182 -2.39 -17.31 -2.96
N GLU A 183 -3.46 -16.58 -2.70
CA GLU A 183 -3.42 -15.21 -2.18
C GLU A 183 -2.83 -15.20 -0.76
N ALA A 184 -3.25 -16.16 0.09
CA ALA A 184 -2.75 -16.30 1.45
C ALA A 184 -1.25 -16.61 1.49
N SER A 185 -0.78 -17.57 0.69
CA SER A 185 0.64 -17.96 0.65
C SER A 185 1.53 -16.84 0.09
N THR A 186 1.05 -16.13 -0.94
CA THR A 186 1.76 -14.96 -1.50
C THR A 186 1.88 -13.86 -0.45
N TRP A 187 0.81 -13.60 0.29
CA TRP A 187 0.83 -12.61 1.37
C TRP A 187 1.77 -13.03 2.52
N LEU A 188 1.76 -14.31 2.94
CA LEU A 188 2.64 -14.81 4.01
C LEU A 188 4.12 -14.68 3.66
N LYS A 189 4.52 -14.95 2.41
CA LYS A 189 5.92 -14.77 1.96
C LYS A 189 6.38 -13.32 2.10
N ASN A 190 5.52 -12.38 1.72
CA ASN A 190 5.82 -10.96 1.83
C ASN A 190 5.83 -10.51 3.30
N PHE A 191 4.85 -10.95 4.09
CA PHE A 191 4.77 -10.67 5.53
C PHE A 191 6.03 -11.18 6.27
N LYS A 192 6.54 -12.36 5.90
CA LYS A 192 7.77 -12.93 6.44
C LYS A 192 8.96 -12.01 6.21
N THR A 193 9.11 -11.52 4.98
CA THR A 193 10.22 -10.66 4.57
C THR A 193 10.19 -9.31 5.30
N THR A 194 9.00 -8.75 5.50
CA THR A 194 8.85 -7.44 6.17
C THR A 194 9.13 -7.49 7.66
N ASN A 195 8.70 -8.55 8.35
CA ASN A 195 8.67 -8.59 9.82
C ASN A 195 9.58 -9.68 10.42
N GLU A 196 10.60 -10.14 9.69
CA GLU A 196 11.46 -11.27 10.07
C GLU A 196 11.97 -11.19 11.52
N ARG A 197 12.33 -9.98 11.99
CA ARG A 197 12.81 -9.71 13.35
C ARG A 197 11.78 -10.09 14.43
N PHE A 198 10.51 -9.80 14.20
CA PHE A 198 9.43 -10.02 15.17
C PHE A 198 8.94 -11.48 15.19
N LEU A 199 9.12 -12.22 14.10
CA LEU A 199 8.62 -13.59 13.99
C LEU A 199 9.22 -14.55 15.02
N ASN A 200 10.48 -14.31 15.41
CA ASN A 200 11.17 -15.12 16.42
C ASN A 200 10.85 -14.67 17.85
N GLN A 201 10.47 -13.39 18.03
CA GLN A 201 10.15 -12.81 19.34
C GLN A 201 8.72 -13.14 19.76
N ILE A 202 7.78 -13.10 18.81
CA ILE A 202 6.37 -13.39 19.05
C ILE A 202 6.18 -14.89 19.20
N LYS A 203 5.65 -15.31 20.34
CA LYS A 203 5.37 -16.72 20.62
C LYS A 203 3.88 -16.99 20.61
N VAL A 204 3.43 -18.02 19.92
CA VAL A 204 2.02 -18.38 19.88
C VAL A 204 1.53 -18.81 21.27
N GLN A 205 0.35 -18.35 21.65
CA GLN A 205 -0.17 -18.61 23.00
C GLN A 205 -1.25 -19.70 23.04
N GLU A 206 -1.56 -20.30 21.89
CA GLU A 206 -2.49 -21.44 21.73
C GLU A 206 -1.82 -22.55 20.92
N LYS A 207 -2.38 -23.76 21.03
CA LYS A 207 -2.02 -24.90 20.19
C LYS A 207 -2.87 -24.86 18.91
N TYR A 208 -2.22 -24.96 17.75
CA TYR A 208 -2.89 -24.96 16.46
C TYR A 208 -2.67 -26.30 15.77
N VAL A 209 -3.76 -27.00 15.43
CA VAL A 209 -3.71 -28.31 14.75
C VAL A 209 -3.94 -28.11 13.26
N TRP A 210 -2.95 -28.48 12.45
CA TRP A 210 -3.00 -28.32 10.99
C TRP A 210 -3.61 -29.54 10.31
N ASN A 211 -3.24 -30.72 10.80
CA ASN A 211 -3.65 -32.03 10.28
C ASN A 211 -3.61 -33.04 11.44
N LYS A 212 -4.11 -34.25 11.22
CA LYS A 212 -4.07 -35.34 12.23
C LYS A 212 -2.68 -35.65 12.79
N ARG A 213 -1.62 -35.33 12.03
CA ARG A 213 -0.22 -35.64 12.37
C ARG A 213 0.60 -34.43 12.80
N GLU A 214 0.10 -33.21 12.57
CA GLU A 214 0.90 -32.00 12.72
C GLU A 214 0.13 -30.93 13.47
N SER A 215 0.78 -30.40 14.49
CA SER A 215 0.33 -29.28 15.28
C SER A 215 1.51 -28.40 15.67
N THR A 216 1.26 -27.09 15.73
CA THR A 216 2.15 -26.14 16.36
C THR A 216 1.72 -26.00 17.82
N GLU A 217 2.63 -26.27 18.74
CA GLU A 217 2.35 -26.19 20.18
C GLU A 217 2.42 -24.76 20.69
N LYS A 218 1.81 -24.54 21.86
CA LYS A 218 1.90 -23.26 22.58
C LYS A 218 3.37 -22.97 22.93
N GLY A 219 3.81 -21.74 22.65
CA GLY A 219 5.17 -21.26 22.93
C GLY A 219 6.11 -21.27 21.72
N SER A 220 5.72 -21.90 20.62
CA SER A 220 6.46 -21.82 19.34
C SER A 220 6.52 -20.39 18.81
N PRO A 221 7.60 -20.00 18.10
CA PRO A 221 7.68 -18.70 17.44
C PRO A 221 6.64 -18.58 16.32
N LEU A 222 6.13 -17.36 16.09
CA LEU A 222 5.17 -17.07 15.03
C LEU A 222 5.74 -17.39 13.64
N GLY A 223 7.06 -17.33 13.49
CA GLY A 223 7.76 -17.76 12.28
C GLY A 223 7.45 -19.19 11.84
N GLU A 224 7.25 -20.13 12.77
CA GLU A 224 6.89 -21.52 12.44
C GLU A 224 5.50 -21.60 11.80
N VAL A 225 4.54 -20.82 12.29
CA VAL A 225 3.18 -20.75 11.73
C VAL A 225 3.22 -20.17 10.31
N VAL A 226 4.02 -19.12 10.11
CA VAL A 226 4.19 -18.49 8.79
C VAL A 226 4.85 -19.46 7.81
N GLU A 227 5.93 -20.12 8.22
CA GLU A 227 6.64 -21.10 7.39
C GLU A 227 5.78 -22.31 7.03
N GLN A 228 4.96 -22.78 7.98
CA GLN A 228 4.01 -23.86 7.74
C GLN A 228 2.96 -23.47 6.69
N GLY A 229 2.45 -22.24 6.74
CA GLY A 229 1.51 -21.72 5.73
C GLY A 229 2.14 -21.51 4.36
N ILE A 230 3.44 -21.16 4.30
CA ILE A 230 4.20 -21.02 3.04
C ILE A 230 4.48 -22.41 2.43
N THR A 231 4.93 -23.36 3.24
CA THR A 231 5.25 -24.73 2.81
C THR A 231 4.01 -25.49 2.41
N ARG A 232 2.92 -25.35 3.17
CA ARG A 232 1.64 -26.03 2.94
C ARG A 232 0.57 -25.04 2.53
N VAL A 233 0.60 -24.73 1.23
CA VAL A 233 -0.28 -23.74 0.60
C VAL A 233 -1.77 -23.99 0.89
N ARG A 234 -2.22 -25.25 1.00
CA ARG A 234 -3.62 -25.58 1.35
C ARG A 234 -4.08 -24.99 2.68
N ASN A 235 -3.21 -24.93 3.68
CA ASN A 235 -3.52 -24.43 5.02
C ASN A 235 -3.09 -22.95 5.19
N ALA A 236 -2.63 -22.30 4.13
CA ALA A 236 -2.14 -20.92 4.18
C ALA A 236 -3.21 -19.95 4.68
N THR A 237 -4.47 -20.12 4.26
CA THR A 237 -5.57 -19.24 4.69
C THR A 237 -5.80 -19.31 6.20
N ASP A 238 -5.79 -20.52 6.76
CA ASP A 238 -5.90 -20.73 8.20
C ASP A 238 -4.70 -20.14 8.93
N ALA A 239 -3.49 -20.30 8.37
CA ALA A 239 -2.27 -19.71 8.93
C ALA A 239 -2.34 -18.18 8.98
N VAL A 240 -2.85 -17.53 7.93
CA VAL A 240 -3.11 -16.07 7.95
C VAL A 240 -4.11 -15.72 9.06
N GLY A 241 -5.21 -16.46 9.18
CA GLY A 241 -6.19 -16.24 10.25
C GLY A 241 -5.59 -16.34 11.65
N ILE A 242 -4.72 -17.33 11.87
CA ILE A 242 -3.99 -17.53 13.13
C ILE A 242 -3.03 -16.37 13.39
N VAL A 243 -2.23 -15.97 12.41
CA VAL A 243 -1.30 -14.84 12.52
C VAL A 243 -2.07 -13.57 12.92
N LEU A 244 -3.17 -13.25 12.24
CA LEU A 244 -3.99 -12.08 12.57
C LEU A 244 -4.56 -12.15 14.00
N LYS A 245 -5.07 -13.32 14.39
CA LYS A 245 -5.60 -13.54 15.75
C LYS A 245 -4.54 -13.31 16.82
N GLU A 246 -3.35 -13.89 16.63
CA GLU A 246 -2.25 -13.80 17.59
C GLU A 246 -1.70 -12.37 17.68
N LEU A 247 -1.54 -11.69 16.54
CA LEU A 247 -1.09 -10.30 16.50
C LEU A 247 -2.04 -9.35 17.25
N LYS A 248 -3.35 -9.47 17.02
CA LYS A 248 -4.35 -8.65 17.73
C LYS A 248 -4.34 -8.89 19.24
N ARG A 249 -4.15 -10.15 19.65
CA ARG A 249 -4.13 -10.53 21.06
C ARG A 249 -2.86 -9.99 21.76
N GLN A 250 -1.70 -10.12 21.13
CA GLN A 250 -0.44 -9.70 21.72
C GLN A 250 -0.17 -8.20 21.62
N SER A 251 -0.72 -7.51 20.62
CA SER A 251 -0.65 -6.04 20.56
C SER A 251 -1.32 -5.40 21.78
N SER A 252 -2.40 -6.01 22.28
CA SER A 252 -3.10 -5.56 23.50
C SER A 252 -2.26 -5.72 24.78
N LEU A 253 -1.21 -6.56 24.75
CA LEU A 253 -0.27 -6.75 25.85
C LEU A 253 0.90 -5.75 25.82
N GLY A 254 1.00 -4.92 24.78
CA GLY A 254 2.05 -3.90 24.64
C GLY A 254 3.43 -4.46 24.26
N MET A 255 3.52 -5.70 23.76
CA MET A 255 4.80 -6.31 23.37
C MET A 255 5.43 -5.65 22.13
N PHE A 256 4.62 -5.10 21.24
CA PHE A 256 5.04 -4.42 20.03
C PHE A 256 3.98 -3.42 19.58
N HIS A 257 4.39 -2.40 18.82
CA HIS A 257 3.46 -1.49 18.15
C HIS A 257 3.00 -2.08 16.82
N LEU A 258 1.69 -2.16 16.61
CA LEU A 258 1.09 -2.76 15.41
C LEU A 258 0.54 -1.67 14.49
N LEU A 259 1.01 -1.63 13.24
CA LEU A 259 0.39 -0.85 12.17
C LEU A 259 -0.38 -1.78 11.23
N VAL A 260 -1.67 -1.52 11.05
CA VAL A 260 -2.51 -2.20 10.05
C VAL A 260 -2.74 -1.27 8.87
N ALA A 261 -2.08 -1.54 7.75
CA ALA A 261 -2.18 -0.77 6.52
C ALA A 261 -2.94 -1.58 5.46
N VAL A 262 -4.12 -1.10 5.05
CA VAL A 262 -4.98 -1.79 4.07
C VAL A 262 -5.33 -0.83 2.94
N ASP A 263 -4.83 -1.11 1.74
CA ASP A 263 -5.30 -0.42 0.53
C ASP A 263 -6.58 -1.10 0.00
N GLY A 264 -7.49 -0.29 -0.54
CA GLY A 264 -8.75 -0.77 -1.09
C GLY A 264 -9.73 -1.33 -0.05
N ILE A 265 -9.76 -0.73 1.14
CA ILE A 265 -10.57 -1.23 2.28
C ILE A 265 -12.06 -1.39 1.97
N ASN A 266 -12.59 -0.60 1.02
CA ASN A 266 -13.96 -0.71 0.52
C ASN A 266 -14.29 -2.10 -0.07
N ALA A 267 -13.30 -2.87 -0.50
CA ALA A 267 -13.49 -4.26 -0.95
C ALA A 267 -14.02 -5.17 0.16
N LEU A 268 -13.68 -4.90 1.42
CA LEU A 268 -14.03 -5.77 2.54
C LEU A 268 -15.53 -5.79 2.81
N TRP A 269 -16.26 -4.71 2.54
CA TRP A 269 -17.71 -4.59 2.75
C TRP A 269 -18.48 -4.41 1.44
N GLY A 270 -17.83 -4.65 0.31
CA GLY A 270 -18.44 -4.57 -1.02
C GLY A 270 -19.12 -5.88 -1.44
N ARG A 271 -19.15 -6.11 -2.75
CA ARG A 271 -19.60 -7.37 -3.36
C ARG A 271 -18.39 -8.12 -3.90
N THR A 272 -18.47 -9.45 -3.96
CA THR A 272 -17.45 -10.26 -4.63
C THR A 272 -17.88 -10.59 -6.04
N THR A 273 -16.92 -10.87 -6.92
CA THR A 273 -17.19 -11.44 -8.25
C THR A 273 -17.08 -12.97 -8.26
N LEU A 274 -16.75 -13.57 -7.11
CA LEU A 274 -16.55 -15.01 -6.98
C LEU A 274 -17.89 -15.73 -6.94
N LYS A 275 -17.92 -16.92 -7.51
CA LYS A 275 -19.10 -17.78 -7.59
C LYS A 275 -18.76 -19.17 -7.11
N ARG A 276 -19.74 -19.84 -6.54
CA ARG A 276 -19.64 -21.27 -6.20
C ARG A 276 -19.75 -22.13 -7.47
N GLU A 277 -19.55 -23.43 -7.33
CA GLU A 277 -19.68 -24.40 -8.43
C GLU A 277 -21.08 -24.39 -9.07
N ASP A 278 -22.12 -24.11 -8.28
CA ASP A 278 -23.51 -23.95 -8.72
C ASP A 278 -23.80 -22.58 -9.39
N LYS A 279 -22.77 -21.74 -9.59
CA LYS A 279 -22.82 -20.36 -10.11
C LYS A 279 -23.54 -19.34 -9.23
N SER A 280 -23.91 -19.69 -8.00
CA SER A 280 -24.42 -18.72 -7.02
C SER A 280 -23.31 -17.74 -6.59
N PRO A 281 -23.66 -16.47 -6.31
CA PRO A 281 -22.69 -15.48 -5.86
C PRO A 281 -22.23 -15.76 -4.43
N ILE A 282 -20.96 -15.48 -4.14
CA ILE A 282 -20.37 -15.62 -2.80
C ILE A 282 -20.36 -14.26 -2.10
N ALA A 283 -20.81 -14.21 -0.85
CA ALA A 283 -20.72 -12.99 -0.06
C ALA A 283 -19.30 -12.81 0.52
N PRO A 284 -18.82 -11.57 0.75
CA PRO A 284 -17.44 -11.37 1.23
C PRO A 284 -17.19 -11.97 2.63
N GLU A 285 -18.20 -12.06 3.49
CA GLU A 285 -18.12 -12.75 4.79
C GLU A 285 -17.89 -14.26 4.69
N GLU A 286 -18.24 -14.88 3.57
CA GLU A 286 -17.97 -16.30 3.32
C GLU A 286 -16.49 -16.52 2.96
N LEU A 287 -15.73 -15.48 2.59
CA LEU A 287 -14.30 -15.59 2.33
C LEU A 287 -13.52 -15.52 3.65
N ALA A 288 -12.74 -16.55 3.97
CA ALA A 288 -12.03 -16.66 5.23
C ALA A 288 -11.01 -15.51 5.44
N LEU A 289 -10.28 -15.11 4.39
CA LEU A 289 -9.33 -13.98 4.45
C LEU A 289 -10.05 -12.66 4.79
N VAL A 290 -11.15 -12.37 4.10
CA VAL A 290 -11.93 -11.14 4.31
C VAL A 290 -12.57 -11.14 5.70
N HIS A 291 -13.13 -12.26 6.13
CA HIS A 291 -13.70 -12.41 7.47
C HIS A 291 -12.69 -12.15 8.58
N ASN A 292 -11.48 -12.72 8.45
CA ASN A 292 -10.42 -12.53 9.43
C ASN A 292 -9.89 -11.09 9.41
N LEU A 293 -9.74 -10.47 8.23
CA LEU A 293 -9.31 -9.08 8.12
C LEU A 293 -10.36 -8.10 8.68
N ARG A 294 -11.65 -8.36 8.50
CA ARG A 294 -12.73 -7.56 9.13
C ARG A 294 -12.62 -7.55 10.66
N LYS A 295 -12.12 -8.62 11.29
CA LYS A 295 -11.90 -8.65 12.76
C LYS A 295 -10.74 -7.76 13.20
N MET A 296 -9.72 -7.59 12.36
CA MET A 296 -8.60 -6.68 12.63
C MET A 296 -9.02 -5.22 12.62
N MET A 297 -10.06 -4.87 11.86
CA MET A 297 -10.58 -3.50 11.78
C MET A 297 -11.51 -3.12 12.94
N LYS A 298 -11.85 -4.07 13.82
CA LYS A 298 -12.62 -3.84 15.04
C LYS A 298 -11.68 -3.64 16.21
N ASN A 299 -12.04 -2.74 17.13
CA ASN A 299 -11.44 -2.68 18.47
C ASN A 299 -11.83 -3.95 19.23
#